data_AF-A0A7S2NWM8-F1
#
_entry.id   AF-A0A7S2NWM8-F1
#
_cell.length_a   1.000
_cell.length_b   1.000
_cell.length_c   1.000
_cell.angle_alpha   90.00
_cell.angle_beta   90.00
_cell.angle_gamma   90.00
#
_symmetry.space_group_name_H-M   'P 1'
#
loop_
_entity.id
_entity.type
_entity.pdbx_description
1 polymer ?
#
loop_
_entity_poly.entity_id
_entity_poly.type
_entity_poly.pdbx_seq_one_letter_code
_entity_poly.pdbx_strand_id
1 'polypeptide(L)'
;RDSTVALASALERLDPRACELSADEAERLVGALPRQELLRKLAGFGTHPGEEDQHLRDIERQLMPLAKLPRLSQRLRLLVLDKTLNDRLQDSVRQMSLLQRACGAVRGSG
;
A
#
# COMPACT_ATOMS: atom_id res chain seq x y z
N ARG A 1 6.90 -17.08 3.90
CA ARG A 1 6.61 -16.59 5.28
C ARG A 1 7.27 -15.24 5.53
N ASP A 2 8.38 -14.91 4.86
CA ASP A 2 9.12 -13.66 5.08
C ASP A 2 8.52 -12.42 4.42
N SER A 3 7.71 -12.58 3.37
CA SER A 3 7.19 -11.45 2.59
C SER A 3 6.23 -10.54 3.37
N THR A 4 5.32 -11.09 4.19
CA THR A 4 4.39 -10.27 5.00
C THR A 4 5.08 -9.59 6.18
N VAL A 5 6.13 -10.20 6.73
CA VAL A 5 6.96 -9.61 7.78
C VAL A 5 7.82 -8.47 7.22
N ALA A 6 8.43 -8.67 6.05
CA ALA A 6 9.18 -7.63 5.35
C ALA A 6 8.28 -6.44 4.98
N LEU A 7 7.08 -6.71 4.45
CA LEU A 7 6.08 -5.69 4.19
C LEU A 7 5.68 -4.95 5.47
N ALA A 8 5.41 -5.67 6.55
CA ALA A 8 5.04 -5.05 7.81
C ALA A 8 6.13 -4.11 8.32
N SER A 9 7.40 -4.54 8.24
CA SER A 9 8.56 -3.74 8.60
C SER A 9 8.76 -2.51 7.70
N ALA A 10 8.52 -2.64 6.39
CA ALA A 10 8.60 -1.51 5.46
C ALA A 10 7.49 -0.47 5.73
N LEU A 11 6.27 -0.94 5.97
CA LEU A 11 5.13 -0.09 6.33
C LEU A 11 5.28 0.58 7.70
N GLU A 12 5.91 -0.10 8.65
CA GLU A 12 6.22 0.46 9.97
C GLU A 12 7.23 1.61 9.88
N ARG A 13 8.29 1.42 9.08
CA ARG A 13 9.32 2.43 8.84
C ARG A 13 8.88 3.56 7.91
N LEU A 14 7.70 3.43 7.28
CA LEU A 14 7.24 4.31 6.22
C LEU A 14 8.32 4.51 5.13
N ASP A 15 9.03 3.43 4.81
CA ASP A 15 10.07 3.41 3.78
C ASP A 15 9.55 2.65 2.55
N PRO A 16 9.07 3.36 1.51
CA PRO A 16 8.53 2.74 0.30
C PRO A 16 9.56 1.98 -0.51
N ARG A 17 10.85 2.33 -0.37
CA ARG A 17 11.97 1.71 -1.12
C ARG A 17 12.34 0.36 -0.55
N ALA A 18 12.16 0.18 0.75
CA ALA A 18 12.30 -1.12 1.41
C ALA A 18 11.13 -2.09 1.10
N CYS A 19 10.10 -1.63 0.39
CA CYS A 19 8.96 -2.45 0.01
C CYS A 19 9.07 -2.90 -1.45
N GLU A 20 9.22 -4.21 -1.63
CA GLU A 20 9.35 -4.87 -2.94
C GLU A 20 8.06 -4.87 -3.78
N LEU A 21 6.91 -4.54 -3.18
CA LEU A 21 5.63 -4.53 -3.90
C LEU A 21 5.64 -3.46 -5.01
N SER A 22 5.14 -3.82 -6.18
CA SER A 22 4.76 -2.85 -7.22
C SER A 22 3.56 -2.00 -6.77
N ALA A 23 3.30 -0.89 -7.48
CA ALA A 23 2.11 -0.07 -7.25
C ALA A 23 0.82 -0.89 -7.35
N ASP A 24 0.69 -1.70 -8.41
CA ASP A 24 -0.50 -2.52 -8.67
C ASP A 24 -0.73 -3.60 -7.61
N GLU A 25 0.35 -4.20 -7.08
CA GLU A 25 0.25 -5.15 -5.98
C GLU A 25 -0.15 -4.47 -4.68
N ALA A 26 0.39 -3.28 -4.40
CA ALA A 26 0.01 -2.50 -3.23
C ALA A 26 -1.46 -2.05 -3.30
N GLU A 27 -1.95 -1.64 -4.48
CA GLU A 27 -3.36 -1.31 -4.70
C GLU A 27 -4.28 -2.52 -4.52
N ARG A 28 -3.92 -3.66 -5.10
CA ARG A 28 -4.67 -4.92 -4.91
C ARG A 28 -4.71 -5.32 -3.43
N LEU A 29 -3.61 -5.15 -2.71
CA LEU A 29 -3.55 -5.46 -1.28
C LEU A 29 -4.46 -4.54 -0.45
N VAL A 30 -4.54 -3.25 -0.78
CA VAL A 30 -5.49 -2.32 -0.14
C VAL A 30 -6.93 -2.82 -0.29
N GLY A 31 -7.30 -3.34 -1.46
CA GLY A 31 -8.64 -3.90 -1.72
C GLY A 31 -8.87 -5.27 -1.08
N ALA A 32 -7.84 -6.09 -0.94
CA ALA A 32 -7.92 -7.44 -0.40
C ALA A 32 -7.87 -7.51 1.13
N LEU A 33 -7.53 -6.41 1.80
CA LEU A 33 -7.41 -6.39 3.25
C LEU A 33 -8.75 -6.68 3.95
N PRO A 34 -8.76 -7.53 4.99
CA PRO A 34 -9.93 -7.70 5.83
C PRO A 34 -10.34 -6.38 6.50
N ARG A 35 -11.62 -6.29 6.88
CA ARG A 35 -12.13 -5.14 7.65
C ARG A 35 -11.31 -4.94 8.92
N GLN A 36 -11.14 -3.69 9.33
CA GLN A 36 -10.33 -3.31 10.50
C GLN A 36 -10.76 -4.03 11.79
N GLU A 37 -12.05 -4.32 11.95
CA GLU A 37 -12.60 -5.08 13.08
C GLU A 37 -12.01 -6.49 13.17
N LEU A 38 -11.86 -7.18 12.03
CA LEU A 38 -11.27 -8.52 11.98
C LEU A 38 -9.76 -8.48 12.26
N LEU A 39 -9.08 -7.47 11.71
CA LEU A 39 -7.65 -7.26 11.99
C LEU A 39 -7.39 -6.96 13.47
N ARG A 40 -8.27 -6.20 14.15
CA ARG A 40 -8.16 -5.96 15.59
C ARG A 40 -8.33 -7.23 16.42
N LYS A 41 -9.27 -8.10 16.04
CA LYS A 41 -9.44 -9.41 16.67
C LYS A 41 -8.17 -10.24 16.52
N LEU A 42 -7.63 -10.30 15.29
CA LEU A 42 -6.38 -10.99 14.98
C LEU A 42 -5.17 -10.43 15.75
N ALA A 43 -5.09 -9.11 15.92
CA ALA A 43 -4.01 -8.45 16.66
C ALA A 43 -4.00 -8.81 18.16
N GLY A 44 -5.14 -9.24 18.72
CA GLY A 44 -5.24 -9.68 20.11
C GLY A 44 -4.65 -11.08 20.36
N PHE A 45 -4.61 -11.93 19.32
CA PHE A 45 -4.00 -13.26 19.42
C PHE A 45 -2.48 -13.17 19.50
N GLY A 46 -1.86 -14.03 20.32
CA GLY A 46 -0.41 -14.06 20.53
C GLY A 46 0.14 -12.97 21.47
N THR A 47 -0.74 -12.29 22.22
CA THR A 47 -0.36 -11.34 23.29
C THR A 47 -0.11 -12.06 24.62
N HIS A 48 -0.71 -13.23 24.80
CA HIS A 48 -0.52 -14.08 25.98
C HIS A 48 0.36 -15.29 25.66
N PRO A 49 1.44 -15.54 26.44
CA PRO A 49 2.24 -16.74 26.27
C PRO A 49 1.37 -17.96 26.63
N GLY A 50 1.04 -18.79 25.63
CA GLY A 50 0.21 -20.00 25.78
C GLY A 50 -1.08 -20.00 24.97
N GLU A 51 -1.52 -18.87 24.39
CA GLU A 51 -2.58 -18.87 23.38
C GLU A 51 -1.97 -19.21 22.03
N GLU A 52 -2.02 -20.50 21.71
CA GLU A 52 -1.27 -21.06 20.61
C GLU A 52 -1.77 -20.52 19.27
N ASP A 53 -0.84 -19.92 18.52
CA ASP A 53 -0.86 -19.73 17.07
C ASP A 53 -1.33 -20.98 16.27
N GLN A 54 -1.39 -22.15 16.92
CA GLN A 54 -1.86 -23.41 16.38
C GLN A 54 -3.34 -23.40 15.98
N HIS A 55 -4.18 -22.58 16.62
CA HIS A 55 -5.60 -22.47 16.27
C HIS A 55 -5.89 -21.50 15.11
N LEU A 56 -4.91 -20.69 14.72
CA LEU A 56 -5.05 -19.76 13.61
C LEU A 56 -4.83 -20.48 12.27
N ARG A 57 -5.72 -20.22 11.32
CA ARG A 57 -5.53 -20.67 9.94
C ARG A 57 -4.24 -20.07 9.37
N ASP A 58 -3.66 -20.71 8.38
CA ASP A 58 -2.38 -20.26 7.80
C ASP A 58 -2.46 -18.81 7.30
N ILE A 59 -3.59 -18.41 6.72
CA ILE A 59 -3.83 -17.04 6.26
C ILE A 59 -3.88 -16.04 7.42
N GLU A 60 -4.46 -16.42 8.55
CA GLU A 60 -4.56 -15.57 9.74
C GLU A 60 -3.18 -15.36 10.38
N ARG A 61 -2.38 -16.42 10.45
CA ARG A 61 -0.96 -16.35 10.87
C ARG A 61 -0.15 -15.44 9.96
N GLN A 62 -0.35 -15.52 8.65
CA GLN A 62 0.35 -14.66 7.68
C GLN A 62 -0.02 -13.18 7.80
N LEU A 63 -1.26 -12.87 8.17
CA LEU A 63 -1.76 -11.50 8.34
C LEU A 63 -1.42 -10.89 9.70
N MET A 64 -1.05 -11.70 10.70
CA MET A 64 -0.77 -11.24 12.05
C MET A 64 0.28 -10.11 12.14
N PRO A 65 1.41 -10.14 11.40
CA PRO A 65 2.38 -9.03 11.40
C PRO A 65 1.75 -7.70 10.93
N LEU A 66 0.84 -7.77 9.96
CA LEU A 66 0.14 -6.60 9.43
C LEU A 66 -0.97 -6.13 10.37
N ALA A 67 -1.67 -7.06 11.04
CA ALA A 67 -2.74 -6.77 11.98
C ALA A 67 -2.26 -5.96 13.19
N LYS A 68 -1.01 -6.16 13.61
CA LYS A 68 -0.37 -5.42 14.71
C LYS A 68 0.01 -3.98 14.34
N LEU A 69 -0.01 -3.62 13.05
CA LEU A 69 0.37 -2.27 12.62
C LEU A 69 -0.77 -1.26 12.83
N PRO A 70 -0.51 -0.16 13.56
CA PRO A 70 -1.49 0.91 13.68
C PRO A 70 -1.68 1.57 12.31
N ARG A 71 -2.94 1.89 11.99
CA ARG A 71 -3.32 2.61 10.76
C ARG A 71 -2.82 1.92 9.47
N LEU A 72 -2.84 0.58 9.45
CA LEU A 72 -2.38 -0.23 8.31
C LEU A 72 -2.94 0.27 6.96
N SER A 73 -4.26 0.48 6.87
CA SER A 73 -4.90 0.92 5.62
C SER A 73 -4.37 2.27 5.13
N GLN A 74 -4.11 3.20 6.05
CA GLN A 74 -3.53 4.50 5.72
C GLN A 74 -2.07 4.37 5.28
N ARG A 75 -1.28 3.53 5.97
CA ARG A 75 0.12 3.28 5.61
C ARG A 75 0.24 2.66 4.21
N LEU A 76 -0.62 1.71 3.88
CA LEU A 76 -0.67 1.13 2.54
C LEU A 76 -1.12 2.14 1.48
N ARG A 77 -2.09 3.01 1.78
CA ARG A 77 -2.47 4.09 0.85
C ARG A 77 -1.33 5.07 0.60
N LEU A 78 -0.52 5.37 1.62
CA LEU A 78 0.69 6.20 1.45
C LEU A 78 1.74 5.48 0.60
N LEU A 79 1.92 4.18 0.79
CA LEU A 79 2.82 3.37 -0.06
C LEU A 79 2.37 3.41 -1.53
N VAL A 80 1.08 3.22 -1.79
CA VAL A 80 0.49 3.33 -3.14
C VAL A 80 0.70 4.73 -3.71
N LEU A 81 0.43 5.76 -2.92
CA LEU A 81 0.62 7.15 -3.34
C LEU A 81 2.07 7.40 -3.74
N ASP A 82 3.03 7.04 -2.89
CA ASP A 82 4.45 7.23 -3.18
C ASP A 82 4.89 6.54 -4.47
N LYS A 83 4.47 5.28 -4.66
CA LYS A 83 4.81 4.49 -5.84
C LYS A 83 4.15 4.97 -7.14
N THR A 84 3.03 5.68 -7.06
CA THR A 84 2.29 6.16 -8.25
C THR A 84 2.45 7.66 -8.52
N LEU A 85 2.94 8.43 -7.54
CA LEU A 85 2.94 9.89 -7.61
C LEU A 85 3.80 10.42 -8.76
N ASN A 86 5.02 9.90 -8.90
CA ASN A 86 5.95 10.39 -9.92
C ASN A 86 5.42 10.13 -11.33
N ASP A 87 4.90 8.93 -11.58
CA ASP A 87 4.36 8.55 -12.89
C ASP A 87 3.13 9.40 -13.23
N ARG A 88 2.20 9.55 -12.28
CA ARG A 88 1.01 10.40 -12.46
C ARG A 88 1.39 11.87 -12.69
N LEU A 89 2.43 12.36 -12.03
CA LEU A 89 2.91 13.74 -12.21
C LEU A 89 3.52 13.92 -13.61
N GLN A 90 4.36 12.98 -14.06
CA GLN A 90 4.98 13.04 -15.38
C GLN A 90 3.94 13.01 -16.49
N ASP A 91 2.94 12.12 -16.39
CA ASP A 91 1.83 12.05 -17.34
C ASP A 91 1.04 13.35 -17.38
N SER A 92 0.73 13.93 -16.22
CA SER A 92 -0.01 15.19 -16.12
C SER A 92 0.75 16.36 -16.76
N VAL A 93 2.05 16.48 -16.49
CA VAL A 93 2.92 17.51 -17.09
C VAL A 93 2.99 17.34 -18.61
N ARG A 94 3.07 16.10 -19.10
CA ARG A 94 3.09 15.79 -20.53
C ARG A 94 1.79 16.22 -21.21
N GLN A 95 0.65 15.90 -20.61
CA GLN A 95 -0.67 16.30 -21.11
C GLN A 95 -0.84 17.82 -21.15
N MET A 96 -0.44 18.52 -20.09
CA MET A 96 -0.45 19.99 -20.05
C MET A 96 0.42 20.60 -21.16
N SER A 97 1.60 20.04 -21.38
CA SER A 97 2.53 20.52 -22.43
C SER A 97 1.94 20.32 -23.83
N LEU A 98 1.24 19.19 -24.07
CA LEU A 98 0.54 18.94 -25.32
C LEU A 98 -0.58 19.95 -25.55
N LEU A 99 -1.39 20.23 -24.53
CA LEU A 99 -2.46 21.22 -24.60
C LEU A 99 -1.92 22.62 -24.89
N GLN A 100 -0.85 23.04 -24.22
CA GLN A 100 -0.21 24.34 -24.47
C GLN A 100 0.27 24.48 -25.92
N ARG A 101 0.91 23.43 -26.46
CA ARG A 101 1.35 23.41 -27.86
C ARG A 101 0.18 23.48 -28.83
N ALA A 102 -0.87 22.71 -28.60
CA ALA A 102 -2.08 22.72 -29.44
C ALA A 102 -2.75 24.10 -29.43
N CYS A 103 -2.96 24.70 -28.25
CA CYS A 103 -3.52 26.04 -28.12
C CYS A 103 -2.63 27.10 -28.78
N GLY A 104 -1.30 26.99 -28.63
CA GLY A 104 -0.33 27.87 -29.29
C GLY A 104 -0.40 27.77 -30.82
N ALA A 105 -0.51 26.56 -31.37
CA ALA A 105 -0.66 26.33 -32.79
C ALA A 105 -1.96 26.95 -33.33
N VAL A 106 -3.10 26.75 -32.66
CA VAL A 106 -4.38 27.37 -33.07
C VAL A 106 -4.29 28.90 -33.04
N ARG A 107 -3.72 29.47 -31.98
CA ARG A 107 -3.55 30.93 -31.87
C ARG A 107 -2.62 31.52 -32.94
N GLY A 108 -1.57 30.81 -33.33
CA GLY A 108 -0.63 31.26 -34.36
C GLY A 108 -1.10 30.99 -35.80
N SER A 109 -2.24 30.30 -35.98
CA SER A 109 -2.79 29.94 -37.30
C SER A 109 -3.94 30.83 -37.77
N GLY A 110 -4.36 31.81 -36.95
CA GLY A 110 -5.38 32.82 -37.29
C GLY A 110 -4.79 34.22 -37.25
#